data_AF-D8LXX2-F1
#
_entry.id   AF-D8LXX2-F1
#
_cell.length_a   1.000
_cell.length_b   1.000
_cell.length_c   1.000
_cell.angle_alpha   90.00
_cell.angle_beta   90.00
_cell.angle_gamma   90.00
#
_symmetry.space_group_name_H-M   'P 1'
#
loop_
_entity.id
_entity.type
_entity.pdbx_description
1 polymer ?
#
loop_
_entity_poly.entity_id
_entity_poly.type
_entity_poly.pdbx_seq_one_letter_code
_entity_poly.pdbx_strand_id
1 'polypeptide(L)'
;MSRTPSVKELESVIRVLSPSSVSLSVHVKPNCKKTGIEWEEEQLQIRLSSPPTENKANKEVCEVVSDIADIPKSQVSLIRGGKSRDKELMLNGVSSEGLIQSLLQALQQYLCLCTNSQFIRFGLNETVFTLHIDFVLPSILCDFGYKNAEKY
;
A
#
# COMPACT_ATOMS: atom_id res chain seq x y z
N MET A 1 -3.42 0.04 -18.04
CA MET A 1 -4.54 -0.67 -17.38
C MET A 1 -4.00 -1.16 -16.05
N SER A 2 -4.47 -0.57 -14.96
CA SER A 2 -4.10 -0.98 -13.61
C SER A 2 -4.54 -2.43 -13.35
N ARG A 3 -3.60 -3.28 -12.92
CA ARG A 3 -3.86 -4.70 -12.59
C ARG A 3 -3.39 -5.01 -11.17
N THR A 4 -3.83 -6.12 -10.60
CA THR A 4 -3.19 -6.68 -9.40
C THR A 4 -1.84 -7.30 -9.79
N PRO A 5 -0.73 -6.93 -9.14
CA PRO A 5 0.54 -7.61 -9.30
C PRO A 5 0.53 -8.97 -8.61
N SER A 6 1.36 -9.87 -9.11
CA SER A 6 1.76 -11.08 -8.38
C SER A 6 2.78 -10.74 -7.29
N VAL A 7 2.93 -11.61 -6.29
CA VAL A 7 3.90 -11.42 -5.20
C VAL A 7 5.32 -11.26 -5.73
N LYS A 8 5.71 -12.03 -6.75
CA LYS A 8 7.03 -11.94 -7.40
C LYS A 8 7.32 -10.57 -8.01
N GLU A 9 6.29 -9.88 -8.49
CA GLU A 9 6.44 -8.53 -9.04
C GLU A 9 6.66 -7.50 -7.92
N LEU A 10 6.00 -7.67 -6.77
CA LEU A 10 6.22 -6.83 -5.60
C LEU A 10 7.63 -7.02 -5.01
N GLU A 11 8.16 -8.25 -5.05
CA GLU A 11 9.55 -8.54 -4.64
C GLU A 11 10.59 -7.81 -5.52
N SER A 12 10.24 -7.44 -6.76
CA SER A 12 11.14 -6.66 -7.63
C SER A 12 11.28 -5.20 -7.18
N VAL A 13 10.21 -4.62 -6.62
CA VAL A 13 10.21 -3.22 -6.15
C VAL A 13 10.60 -3.07 -4.68
N ILE A 14 10.54 -4.15 -3.91
CA ILE A 14 10.93 -4.21 -2.50
C ILE A 14 12.35 -4.76 -2.39
N ARG A 15 13.26 -3.98 -1.83
CA ARG A 15 14.60 -4.42 -1.49
C ARG A 15 14.73 -4.55 0.02
N VAL A 16 14.99 -5.76 0.50
CA VAL A 16 15.27 -5.99 1.93
C VAL A 16 16.66 -5.44 2.26
N LEU A 17 16.74 -4.52 3.22
CA LEU A 17 18.00 -3.98 3.72
C LEU A 17 18.43 -4.66 5.02
N SER A 18 17.45 -4.98 5.86
CA SER A 18 17.63 -5.60 7.17
C SER A 18 16.33 -6.34 7.53
N PRO A 19 16.34 -7.27 8.51
CA PRO A 19 15.13 -8.02 8.89
C PRO A 19 13.95 -7.12 9.31
N SER A 20 14.25 -5.91 9.77
CA SER A 20 13.28 -4.89 10.18
C SER A 20 13.35 -3.60 9.35
N SER A 21 14.03 -3.62 8.19
CA SER A 21 14.12 -2.44 7.32
C SER A 21 14.11 -2.81 5.86
N VAL A 22 13.25 -2.14 5.10
CA VAL A 22 13.04 -2.41 3.68
C VAL A 22 13.08 -1.10 2.89
N SER A 23 13.60 -1.18 1.67
CA SER A 23 13.55 -0.11 0.69
C SER A 23 12.44 -0.40 -0.31
N LEU A 24 11.60 0.59 -0.57
CA LEU A 24 10.47 0.52 -1.49
C LEU A 24 10.68 1.51 -2.64
N SER A 25 10.72 0.98 -3.86
CA SER A 25 10.79 1.79 -5.07
C SER A 25 9.40 2.10 -5.60
N VAL A 26 9.09 3.38 -5.80
CA VAL A 26 7.76 3.86 -6.22
C VAL A 26 7.88 4.93 -7.30
N HIS A 27 6.91 4.97 -8.20
CA HIS A 27 6.80 6.00 -9.22
C HIS A 27 5.66 6.96 -8.92
N VAL A 28 5.93 8.26 -8.86
CA VAL A 28 4.93 9.26 -8.47
C VAL A 28 4.21 9.85 -9.67
N LYS A 29 2.87 9.77 -9.63
CA LYS A 29 1.95 10.33 -10.61
C LYS A 29 1.19 11.51 -10.00
N PRO A 30 1.66 12.75 -10.22
CA PRO A 30 1.01 13.96 -9.70
C PRO A 30 -0.31 14.26 -10.45
N ASN A 31 -1.10 15.21 -9.94
CA ASN A 31 -2.36 15.68 -10.53
C ASN A 31 -3.43 14.57 -10.73
N CYS A 32 -3.52 13.63 -9.79
CA CYS A 32 -4.56 12.61 -9.78
C CYS A 32 -5.81 13.08 -9.03
N LYS A 33 -7.00 12.66 -9.50
CA LYS A 33 -8.28 12.99 -8.85
C LYS A 33 -8.42 12.38 -7.45
N LYS A 34 -7.74 11.26 -7.20
CA LYS A 34 -7.72 10.54 -5.92
C LYS A 34 -6.29 10.15 -5.61
N THR A 35 -5.92 10.27 -4.34
CA THR A 35 -4.70 9.69 -3.78
C THR A 35 -4.88 8.18 -3.63
N GLY A 36 -3.81 7.43 -3.91
CA GLY A 36 -3.84 5.97 -3.81
C GLY A 36 -2.64 5.32 -4.47
N ILE A 37 -2.66 3.99 -4.48
CA ILE A 37 -1.61 3.17 -5.05
C ILE A 37 -2.16 2.34 -6.20
N GLU A 38 -1.42 2.25 -7.29
CA GLU A 38 -1.77 1.45 -8.46
C GLU A 38 -0.54 0.70 -8.98
N TRP A 39 -0.77 -0.48 -9.53
CA TRP A 39 0.28 -1.20 -10.25
C TRP A 39 0.03 -1.08 -11.76
N GLU A 40 0.95 -0.39 -12.43
CA GLU A 40 0.88 -0.08 -13.86
C GLU A 40 2.30 -0.11 -14.44
N GLU A 41 2.46 -0.57 -15.69
CA GLU A 41 3.76 -0.64 -16.37
C GLU A 41 4.85 -1.41 -15.60
N GLU A 42 4.47 -2.47 -14.88
CA GLU A 42 5.38 -3.28 -14.05
C GLU A 42 6.06 -2.49 -12.92
N GLN A 43 5.47 -1.35 -12.54
CA GLN A 43 5.97 -0.48 -11.47
C GLN A 43 4.85 -0.14 -10.49
N LEU A 44 5.26 0.10 -9.25
CA LEU A 44 4.37 0.58 -8.20
C LEU A 44 4.18 2.09 -8.34
N GLN A 45 3.01 2.52 -8.81
CA GLN A 45 2.70 3.94 -8.99
C GLN A 45 1.92 4.49 -7.79
N ILE A 46 2.37 5.62 -7.25
CA ILE A 46 1.65 6.39 -6.23
C ILE A 46 0.99 7.58 -6.89
N ARG A 47 -0.34 7.61 -6.80
CA ARG A 47 -1.17 8.70 -7.30
C ARG A 47 -1.26 9.76 -6.22
N LEU A 48 -0.87 10.98 -6.55
CA LEU A 48 -0.97 12.12 -5.65
C LEU A 48 -1.94 13.15 -6.20
N SER A 49 -2.68 13.76 -5.29
CA SER A 49 -3.59 14.86 -5.62
C SER A 49 -2.85 16.19 -5.71
N SER A 50 -1.74 16.33 -4.97
CA SER A 50 -0.98 17.57 -4.97
C SER A 50 -0.34 17.86 -6.33
N PRO A 51 -0.11 19.16 -6.62
CA PRO A 51 0.71 19.57 -7.75
C PRO A 51 2.15 19.03 -7.62
N PRO A 52 2.90 18.95 -8.74
CA PRO A 52 4.28 18.44 -8.79
C PRO A 52 5.31 19.38 -8.14
N THR A 53 4.96 20.04 -7.04
CA THR A 53 5.90 20.81 -6.22
C THR A 53 6.66 19.86 -5.29
N GLU A 54 7.99 19.84 -5.39
CA GLU A 54 8.88 18.89 -4.69
C GLU A 54 8.56 18.75 -3.20
N ASN A 55 8.38 19.86 -2.48
CA ASN A 55 8.13 19.85 -1.04
C ASN A 55 6.78 19.25 -0.62
N LYS A 56 5.74 19.36 -1.45
CA LYS A 56 4.42 18.78 -1.14
C LYS A 56 4.35 17.32 -1.55
N ALA A 57 4.88 16.99 -2.74
CA ALA A 57 4.90 15.61 -3.24
C ALA A 57 5.72 14.69 -2.32
N ASN A 58 6.90 15.12 -1.85
CA ASN A 58 7.73 14.30 -0.97
C ASN A 58 7.03 13.97 0.35
N LYS A 59 6.30 14.95 0.92
CA LYS A 59 5.52 14.73 2.14
C LYS A 59 4.35 13.80 1.90
N GLU A 60 3.53 14.06 0.89
CA GLU A 60 2.33 13.27 0.60
C GLU A 60 2.68 11.81 0.25
N VAL A 61 3.81 11.55 -0.43
CA VAL A 61 4.27 10.17 -0.64
C VAL A 61 4.59 9.47 0.67
N CYS A 62 5.33 10.12 1.56
CA CYS A 62 5.63 9.52 2.87
C CYS A 62 4.36 9.28 3.67
N GLU A 63 3.36 10.16 3.55
CA GLU A 63 2.05 10.00 4.21
C GLU A 63 1.26 8.83 3.63
N VAL A 64 1.15 8.74 2.31
CA VAL A 64 0.45 7.62 1.66
C VAL A 64 1.11 6.29 2.01
N VAL A 65 2.44 6.23 2.02
CA VAL A 65 3.14 4.99 2.36
C VAL A 65 3.07 4.68 3.86
N SER A 66 3.09 5.70 4.74
CA SER A 66 2.88 5.48 6.18
C SER A 66 1.49 4.92 6.46
N ASP A 67 0.46 5.44 5.78
CA ASP A 67 -0.92 5.01 5.96
C ASP A 67 -1.15 3.58 5.42
N ILE A 68 -0.50 3.22 4.30
CA ILE A 68 -0.60 1.86 3.74
C ILE A 68 0.15 0.85 4.61
N ALA A 69 1.38 1.18 5.03
CA ALA A 69 2.21 0.28 5.83
C ALA A 69 1.85 0.27 7.32
N ASP A 70 0.89 1.11 7.75
CA ASP A 70 0.47 1.30 9.14
C ASP A 70 1.65 1.58 10.09
N ILE A 71 2.56 2.46 9.67
CA ILE A 71 3.73 2.85 10.47
C ILE A 71 3.80 4.36 10.68
N PRO A 72 4.42 4.84 11.77
CA PRO A 72 4.57 6.26 11.96
C PRO A 72 5.44 6.89 10.87
N LYS A 73 5.08 8.12 10.45
CA LYS A 73 5.79 8.91 9.44
C LYS A 73 7.29 9.07 9.72
N SER A 74 7.71 9.01 10.98
CA SER A 74 9.12 9.04 11.39
C SER A 74 9.94 7.83 10.93
N GLN A 75 9.27 6.71 10.66
CA GLN A 75 9.89 5.46 10.18
C GLN A 75 9.89 5.36 8.65
N VAL A 76 9.28 6.33 7.97
CA VAL A 76 9.31 6.47 6.51
C VAL A 76 10.30 7.57 6.16
N SER A 77 11.31 7.25 5.34
CA SER A 77 12.31 8.22 4.93
C SER A 77 12.59 8.13 3.44
N LEU A 78 12.67 9.27 2.76
CA LEU A 78 13.04 9.31 1.35
C LEU A 78 14.56 9.14 1.19
N ILE A 79 15.00 8.01 0.62
CA ILE A 79 16.42 7.73 0.35
C ILE A 79 16.85 8.41 -0.95
N ARG A 80 16.03 8.28 -2.01
CA ARG A 80 16.34 8.81 -3.34
C ARG A 80 15.10 9.34 -4.03
N GLY A 81 15.30 10.18 -5.06
CA GLY A 81 14.21 10.68 -5.88
C GLY A 81 13.54 11.95 -5.38
N GLY A 82 14.21 12.75 -4.54
CA GLY A 82 13.68 14.04 -4.07
C GLY A 82 13.24 14.98 -5.19
N LYS A 83 13.95 14.95 -6.33
CA LYS A 83 13.67 15.74 -7.54
C LYS A 83 13.08 14.93 -8.71
N SER A 84 12.96 13.60 -8.55
CA SER A 84 12.47 12.70 -9.58
C SER A 84 11.04 12.22 -9.28
N ARG A 85 10.37 11.70 -10.31
CA ARG A 85 9.10 10.98 -10.16
C ARG A 85 9.34 9.60 -9.55
N ASP A 86 10.45 8.97 -9.90
CA ASP A 86 10.92 7.75 -9.26
C ASP A 86 11.50 8.08 -7.88
N LYS A 87 10.93 7.46 -6.85
CA LYS A 87 11.30 7.66 -5.44
C LYS A 87 11.66 6.33 -4.81
N GLU A 88 12.65 6.39 -3.94
CA GLU A 88 13.06 5.25 -3.13
C GLU A 88 12.87 5.61 -1.67
N LEU A 89 12.02 4.86 -0.97
CA LEU A 89 11.63 5.10 0.42
C LEU A 89 12.18 4.00 1.30
N MET A 90 12.81 4.38 2.40
CA MET A 90 13.17 3.47 3.49
C MET A 90 11.99 3.37 4.45
N LEU A 91 11.65 2.14 4.80
CA LEU A 91 10.66 1.81 5.81
C LEU A 91 11.39 1.04 6.91
N ASN A 92 11.37 1.60 8.12
CA ASN A 92 11.97 1.01 9.30
C ASN A 92 10.87 0.41 10.20
N GLY A 93 11.16 -0.71 10.84
CA GLY A 93 10.22 -1.43 11.69
C GLY A 93 9.22 -2.31 10.93
N VAL A 94 9.43 -2.56 9.64
CA VAL A 94 8.52 -3.36 8.79
C VAL A 94 9.28 -4.51 8.13
N SER A 95 8.70 -5.71 8.18
CA SER A 95 9.19 -6.87 7.43
C SER A 95 8.72 -6.83 5.98
N SER A 96 9.48 -7.43 5.07
CA SER A 96 9.09 -7.52 3.66
C SER A 96 7.73 -8.18 3.48
N GLU A 97 7.45 -9.22 4.26
CA GLU A 97 6.19 -9.96 4.22
C GLU A 97 5.01 -9.09 4.64
N GLY A 98 5.13 -8.36 5.75
CA GLY A 98 4.09 -7.45 6.23
C GLY A 98 3.81 -6.34 5.23
N LEU A 99 4.87 -5.76 4.65
CA LEU A 99 4.73 -4.72 3.63
C LEU A 99 4.00 -5.23 2.38
N ILE A 100 4.33 -6.44 1.92
CA ILE A 100 3.66 -7.06 0.75
C ILE A 100 2.15 -7.20 1.02
N GLN A 101 1.77 -7.66 2.21
CA GLN A 101 0.36 -7.81 2.57
C GLN A 101 -0.37 -6.46 2.56
N SER A 102 0.20 -5.45 3.21
CA SER A 102 -0.34 -4.09 3.23
C SER A 102 -0.50 -3.50 1.83
N LEU A 103 0.50 -3.67 0.96
CA LEU A 103 0.45 -3.19 -0.42
C LEU A 103 -0.63 -3.91 -1.24
N LEU A 104 -0.74 -5.24 -1.10
CA LEU A 104 -1.77 -6.03 -1.78
C LEU A 104 -3.18 -5.59 -1.36
N GLN A 105 -3.40 -5.38 -0.07
CA GLN A 105 -4.67 -4.90 0.45
C GLN A 105 -5.03 -3.52 -0.11
N ALA A 106 -4.08 -2.57 -0.08
CA ALA A 106 -4.29 -1.23 -0.63
C ALA A 106 -4.58 -1.25 -2.14
N LEU A 107 -3.87 -2.09 -2.90
CA LEU A 107 -4.10 -2.27 -4.34
C LEU A 107 -5.48 -2.87 -4.63
N GLN A 108 -5.90 -3.89 -3.86
CA GLN A 108 -7.23 -4.50 -3.99
C GLN A 108 -8.34 -3.50 -3.71
N GLN A 109 -8.20 -2.68 -2.67
CA GLN A 109 -9.15 -1.62 -2.33
C GLN A 109 -9.28 -0.60 -3.47
N TYR A 110 -8.16 -0.20 -4.08
CA TYR A 110 -8.15 0.76 -5.18
C TYR A 110 -8.84 0.21 -6.44
N LEU A 111 -8.55 -1.04 -6.83
CA LEU A 111 -9.19 -1.69 -7.98
C LEU A 111 -10.72 -1.80 -7.80
N CYS A 112 -11.17 -2.16 -6.59
CA CYS A 112 -12.60 -2.27 -6.27
C CYS A 112 -13.35 -0.94 -6.41
N LEU A 113 -12.70 0.18 -6.06
CA LEU A 113 -13.28 1.54 -6.15
C LEU A 113 -13.32 2.10 -7.59
N CYS A 114 -12.56 1.51 -8.52
CA CYS A 114 -12.46 1.95 -9.90
C CYS A 114 -13.39 1.21 -10.87
N THR A 115 -13.76 -0.04 -10.57
CA THR A 115 -14.80 -0.74 -11.33
C THR A 115 -16.18 -0.31 -10.86
N ASN A 116 -16.85 0.53 -11.66
CA ASN A 116 -18.29 0.77 -11.57
C ASN A 116 -19.10 -0.45 -12.05
N SER A 117 -18.67 -1.65 -11.64
CA SER A 117 -19.26 -2.92 -12.00
C SER A 117 -19.68 -3.59 -10.71
N GLN A 118 -20.99 -3.76 -10.60
CA GLN A 118 -21.70 -4.37 -9.49
C GLN A 118 -20.95 -5.59 -8.95
N PHE A 119 -20.80 -5.62 -7.63
CA PHE A 119 -20.75 -6.81 -6.79
C PHE A 119 -20.81 -8.12 -7.57
N ILE A 120 -19.70 -8.84 -7.62
CA ILE A 120 -19.74 -10.26 -7.99
C ILE A 120 -20.52 -10.96 -6.87
N ARG A 121 -21.81 -11.17 -7.09
CA ARG A 121 -22.63 -12.10 -6.32
C ARG A 121 -22.06 -13.50 -6.55
N PHE A 122 -21.18 -13.94 -5.66
CA PHE A 122 -20.94 -15.37 -5.50
C PHE A 122 -22.20 -15.98 -4.88
N GLY A 123 -23.03 -16.53 -5.75
CA GLY A 123 -24.20 -17.29 -5.35
C GLY A 123 -23.79 -18.64 -4.79
N LEU A 124 -23.95 -18.82 -3.48
CA LEU A 124 -24.26 -20.11 -2.88
C LEU A 124 -25.48 -19.90 -1.98
N ASN A 125 -26.63 -20.27 -2.54
CA ASN A 125 -27.86 -20.73 -1.90
C ASN A 125 -28.31 -20.02 -0.60
N GLU A 126 -29.33 -19.17 -0.76
CA GLU A 126 -30.32 -18.77 0.24
C GLU A 126 -29.82 -18.64 1.69
N THR A 127 -28.95 -17.67 1.94
CA THR A 127 -28.93 -16.93 3.21
C THR A 127 -28.21 -15.62 2.99
N VAL A 128 -28.96 -14.51 3.13
CA VAL A 128 -28.41 -13.16 3.05
C VAL A 128 -27.57 -12.93 4.31
N PHE A 129 -26.30 -13.30 4.26
CA PHE A 129 -25.33 -12.81 5.23
C PHE A 129 -24.91 -11.41 4.81
N THR A 130 -25.19 -10.44 5.68
CA THR A 130 -24.46 -9.17 5.67
C THR A 130 -23.02 -9.52 6.03
N LEU A 131 -22.21 -9.86 5.03
CA LEU A 131 -20.79 -10.13 5.21
C LEU A 131 -20.11 -8.79 5.46
N HIS A 132 -19.88 -8.50 6.74
CA HIS A 132 -18.65 -7.87 7.16
C HIS A 132 -17.50 -8.53 6.39
N ILE A 133 -16.56 -7.74 5.90
CA ILE A 133 -15.33 -8.21 5.28
C ILE A 133 -14.48 -8.80 6.41
N ASP A 134 -14.86 -10.00 6.84
CA ASP A 134 -14.11 -10.85 7.72
C ASP A 134 -13.81 -12.14 6.95
N PHE A 135 -12.53 -12.49 6.96
CA PHE A 135 -11.94 -13.76 6.57
C PHE A 135 -11.52 -13.99 5.11
N VAL A 136 -10.28 -13.60 4.83
CA VAL A 136 -9.24 -14.63 4.78
C VAL A 136 -8.44 -14.53 6.07
N LEU A 137 -8.71 -15.43 7.04
CA LEU A 137 -7.74 -16.02 7.98
C LEU A 137 -8.42 -16.96 9.01
N PRO A 138 -8.78 -18.24 8.73
CA PRO A 138 -8.86 -19.24 9.77
C PRO A 138 -7.52 -19.99 9.84
N SER A 139 -6.43 -19.33 10.29
CA SER A 139 -5.29 -20.03 10.95
C SER A 139 -4.13 -19.18 11.51
N ILE A 140 -4.01 -17.86 11.27
CA ILE A 140 -2.83 -17.08 11.74
C ILE A 140 -3.24 -15.87 12.62
N LEU A 141 -4.35 -15.98 13.33
CA LEU A 141 -4.71 -15.08 14.42
C LEU A 141 -4.23 -15.66 15.76
N CYS A 142 -2.92 -15.81 15.89
CA CYS A 142 -2.22 -16.06 17.16
C CYS A 142 -0.71 -15.85 16.96
N ASP A 143 -0.22 -14.61 16.93
CA ASP A 143 1.04 -14.20 17.60
C ASP A 143 1.47 -12.74 17.37
N PHE A 144 1.02 -12.04 16.32
CA PHE A 144 1.46 -10.64 16.12
C PHE A 144 0.61 -9.63 16.90
N GLY A 145 0.92 -9.55 18.20
CA GLY A 145 0.46 -8.49 19.08
C GLY A 145 0.99 -7.12 18.66
N TYR A 146 0.16 -6.34 17.98
CA TYR A 146 0.32 -4.89 17.90
C TYR A 146 -0.04 -4.27 19.25
N LYS A 147 0.97 -4.15 20.13
CA LYS A 147 0.87 -3.46 21.42
C LYS A 147 1.16 -1.96 21.25
N ASN A 148 0.12 -1.17 21.52
CA ASN A 148 0.06 0.07 22.32
C ASN A 148 0.72 1.38 21.85
N ALA A 149 -0.07 2.46 21.82
CA ALA A 149 -0.15 3.51 22.88
C ALA A 149 -1.13 4.62 22.42
N GLU A 150 -2.32 4.79 23.01
CA GLU A 150 -2.66 5.58 24.22
C GLU A 150 -2.43 7.11 24.16
N LYS A 151 -3.52 7.84 24.52
CA LYS A 151 -3.72 9.30 24.78
C LYS A 151 -3.95 10.16 23.51
N TYR A 152 -5.10 10.83 23.32
CA TYR A 152 -5.96 11.60 24.23
C TYR A 152 -7.44 11.51 23.85
#